data_AF-A0A4P7W959-F1
#
_entry.id   AF-A0A4P7W959-F1
#
_cell.length_a   1.000
_cell.length_b   1.000
_cell.length_c   1.000
_cell.angle_alpha   90.00
_cell.angle_beta   90.00
_cell.angle_gamma   90.00
#
_symmetry.space_group_name_H-M   'P 1'
#
loop_
_entity.id
_entity.type
_entity.pdbx_description
1 polymer ?
#
loop_
_entity_poly.entity_id
_entity_poly.type
_entity_poly.pdbx_seq_one_letter_code
_entity_poly.pdbx_strand_id
1 'polypeptide(L)'
;MAAGKKPESFISKALKNSTKSDKPSATPDLAKAKKKQANAKNKGKTPLLRDSEKLFETALDRLKKSKFRASFHLSRILREYAEEKGPARLQEHAAAFIQERLAPAFIPNDGKQTPLKGHPVFIAQHACACCCRGCLYKWYHIPKNRELSAKEQKQIIALLLKWMRQEMQKDLPPSLNRQIKATKNKAKSSPENLDLFR
;
A
#
# COMPACT_ATOMS: atom_id res chain seq x y z
N MET A 1 31.29 17.38 58.36
CA MET A 1 29.92 17.47 58.96
C MET A 1 28.96 16.79 57.99
N ALA A 2 28.81 15.46 58.13
CA ALA A 2 27.59 14.78 58.60
C ALA A 2 26.39 15.00 57.63
N ALA A 3 26.11 14.10 56.68
CA ALA A 3 25.56 12.73 56.76
C ALA A 3 24.04 12.66 56.99
N GLY A 4 23.34 11.83 56.20
CA GLY A 4 22.00 11.33 56.53
C GLY A 4 21.03 11.27 55.33
N LYS A 5 21.08 10.24 54.48
CA LYS A 5 20.28 8.98 54.53
C LYS A 5 18.86 9.08 53.91
N LYS A 6 18.71 8.55 52.68
CA LYS A 6 17.60 7.61 52.32
C LYS A 6 17.79 6.32 53.17
N PRO A 7 16.81 5.40 53.42
CA PRO A 7 15.92 4.82 52.38
C PRO A 7 14.57 4.14 52.82
N GLU A 8 13.80 3.78 51.78
CA GLU A 8 12.95 2.57 51.57
C GLU A 8 11.83 2.08 52.52
N SER A 9 10.89 1.38 51.84
CA SER A 9 10.08 0.22 52.29
C SER A 9 8.72 0.55 52.97
N PHE A 10 7.62 -0.21 52.84
CA PHE A 10 7.42 -1.64 52.63
C PHE A 10 6.06 -1.94 51.98
N ILE A 11 6.02 -3.04 51.24
CA ILE A 11 4.84 -3.78 50.75
C ILE A 11 4.14 -4.50 51.91
N SER A 12 2.80 -4.63 51.86
CA SER A 12 2.02 -5.88 52.07
C SER A 12 0.91 -5.88 53.14
N LYS A 13 -0.17 -6.61 52.80
CA LYS A 13 -1.22 -7.25 53.65
C LYS A 13 -2.31 -6.28 54.19
N ALA A 14 -3.60 -6.65 54.25
CA ALA A 14 -4.17 -7.96 54.55
C ALA A 14 -5.66 -8.08 54.12
N LEU A 15 -6.02 -9.32 53.77
CA LEU A 15 -7.22 -10.10 54.15
C LEU A 15 -8.63 -9.47 54.14
N LYS A 16 -9.51 -9.96 53.26
CA LYS A 16 -10.57 -10.98 53.51
C LYS A 16 -11.70 -10.49 54.42
N ASN A 17 -12.92 -10.49 53.89
CA ASN A 17 -14.05 -11.16 54.56
C ASN A 17 -15.10 -11.63 53.54
N SER A 18 -15.48 -12.89 53.71
CA SER A 18 -16.50 -13.65 52.99
C SER A 18 -17.89 -13.46 53.64
N THR A 19 -18.86 -14.20 53.08
CA THR A 19 -20.24 -14.49 53.56
C THR A 19 -21.29 -13.58 52.91
N LYS A 20 -22.41 -14.07 52.35
CA LYS A 20 -22.98 -15.43 52.22
C LYS A 20 -24.15 -15.36 51.20
N SER A 21 -24.35 -16.45 50.45
CA SER A 21 -25.62 -17.08 50.01
C SER A 21 -26.69 -16.20 49.31
N ASP A 22 -27.17 -16.52 48.09
CA ASP A 22 -28.04 -17.68 47.85
C ASP A 22 -27.95 -18.29 46.43
N LYS A 23 -28.05 -19.63 46.38
CA LYS A 23 -28.40 -20.55 45.27
C LYS A 23 -29.32 -21.61 45.94
N PRO A 24 -30.18 -22.43 45.28
CA PRO A 24 -30.07 -23.00 43.92
C PRO A 24 -31.43 -23.10 43.16
N SER A 25 -31.47 -23.46 41.87
CA SER A 25 -31.75 -24.83 41.39
C SER A 25 -32.05 -24.74 39.87
N ALA A 26 -31.33 -25.48 39.02
CA ALA A 26 -31.65 -26.80 38.43
C ALA A 26 -32.16 -26.65 36.98
N THR A 27 -31.29 -26.73 35.96
CA THR A 27 -30.93 -27.91 35.13
C THR A 27 -31.81 -28.00 33.84
N PRO A 28 -31.59 -28.94 32.90
CA PRO A 28 -30.72 -28.75 31.73
C PRO A 28 -31.40 -29.11 30.39
N ASP A 29 -30.65 -28.92 29.29
CA ASP A 29 -30.72 -29.66 28.00
C ASP A 29 -32.06 -29.79 27.24
N LEU A 30 -32.15 -29.18 26.05
CA LEU A 30 -32.30 -30.00 24.83
C LEU A 30 -32.04 -29.20 23.53
N ALA A 31 -31.23 -29.83 22.69
CA ALA A 31 -30.85 -29.44 21.36
C ALA A 31 -32.00 -29.40 20.31
N LYS A 32 -31.64 -28.78 19.18
CA LYS A 32 -32.08 -29.10 17.78
C LYS A 32 -33.43 -28.53 17.29
N ALA A 33 -33.33 -27.51 16.44
CA ALA A 33 -34.08 -27.42 15.18
C ALA A 33 -33.50 -26.31 14.28
N LYS A 34 -32.60 -26.66 13.35
CA LYS A 34 -32.82 -26.63 11.88
C LYS A 34 -33.29 -25.28 11.28
N LYS A 35 -32.31 -24.61 10.65
CA LYS A 35 -32.26 -24.32 9.21
C LYS A 35 -33.42 -23.47 8.63
N LYS A 36 -33.18 -22.16 8.43
CA LYS A 36 -33.65 -21.47 7.23
C LYS A 36 -32.67 -20.38 6.81
N GLN A 37 -32.07 -20.61 5.64
CA GLN A 37 -31.21 -19.69 4.94
C GLN A 37 -32.03 -18.47 4.50
N ALA A 38 -31.52 -17.27 4.72
CA ALA A 38 -31.90 -16.08 3.96
C ALA A 38 -30.62 -15.44 3.42
N ASN A 39 -30.42 -15.70 2.14
CA ASN A 39 -29.29 -15.39 1.29
C ASN A 39 -29.20 -13.87 1.04
N ALA A 40 -28.38 -13.16 1.82
CA ALA A 40 -27.93 -11.82 1.48
C ALA A 40 -26.70 -11.93 0.55
N LYS A 41 -26.98 -11.75 -0.74
CA LYS A 41 -26.08 -11.81 -1.89
C LYS A 41 -24.77 -11.03 -1.65
N ASN A 42 -23.72 -11.73 -1.23
CA ASN A 42 -22.35 -11.23 -1.26
C ASN A 42 -21.79 -11.39 -2.68
N LYS A 43 -22.20 -10.50 -3.59
CA LYS A 43 -21.59 -10.36 -4.91
C LYS A 43 -20.26 -9.63 -4.76
N GLY A 44 -19.15 -10.33 -4.97
CA GLY A 44 -17.85 -9.72 -5.28
C GLY A 44 -16.77 -9.78 -4.20
N LYS A 45 -16.50 -10.95 -3.61
CA LYS A 45 -15.21 -11.19 -2.95
C LYS A 45 -14.16 -11.46 -4.02
N THR A 46 -13.42 -10.46 -4.49
CA THR A 46 -12.11 -10.69 -5.11
C THR A 46 -11.11 -10.91 -3.97
N PRO A 47 -10.68 -12.16 -3.69
CA PRO A 47 -9.63 -12.39 -2.71
C PRO A 47 -8.33 -11.86 -3.30
N LEU A 48 -7.50 -11.29 -2.42
CA LEU A 48 -6.15 -10.81 -2.72
C LEU A 48 -5.42 -11.75 -3.67
N LEU A 49 -4.74 -11.12 -4.61
CA LEU A 49 -3.99 -11.69 -5.72
C LEU A 49 -3.39 -13.07 -5.40
N ARG A 50 -4.00 -14.12 -5.97
CA ARG A 50 -3.31 -15.39 -6.26
C ARG A 50 -2.39 -15.11 -7.45
N ASP A 51 -1.27 -15.83 -7.56
CA ASP A 51 -0.07 -15.50 -8.35
C ASP A 51 -0.24 -15.49 -9.91
N SER A 52 -1.42 -15.10 -10.39
CA SER A 52 -1.82 -15.08 -11.78
C SER A 52 -1.54 -13.72 -12.40
N GLU A 53 -0.65 -13.72 -13.38
CA GLU A 53 -0.35 -12.56 -14.24
C GLU A 53 -1.62 -11.92 -14.86
N LYS A 54 -2.64 -12.75 -15.13
CA LYS A 54 -3.96 -12.37 -15.64
C LYS A 54 -4.79 -11.53 -14.64
N LEU A 55 -4.52 -11.69 -13.35
CA LEU A 55 -5.20 -10.92 -12.31
C LEU A 55 -4.69 -9.48 -12.23
N PHE A 56 -3.40 -9.27 -12.49
CA PHE A 56 -2.84 -7.92 -12.62
C PHE A 56 -3.42 -7.19 -13.84
N GLU A 57 -3.58 -7.86 -14.98
CA GLU A 57 -4.27 -7.29 -16.15
C GLU A 57 -5.69 -6.84 -15.80
N THR A 58 -6.44 -7.72 -15.15
CA THR A 58 -7.82 -7.39 -14.72
C THR A 58 -7.85 -6.18 -13.79
N ALA A 59 -6.89 -6.08 -12.86
CA ALA A 59 -6.76 -4.93 -11.96
C ALA A 59 -6.42 -3.64 -12.73
N LEU A 60 -5.46 -3.69 -13.65
CA LEU A 60 -5.05 -2.55 -14.47
C LEU A 60 -6.19 -2.09 -15.40
N ASP A 61 -6.94 -3.01 -15.98
CA ASP A 61 -8.08 -2.69 -16.84
C ASP A 61 -9.23 -2.04 -16.06
N ARG A 62 -9.45 -2.47 -14.83
CA ARG A 62 -10.40 -1.79 -13.92
C ARG A 62 -9.94 -0.38 -13.59
N LEU A 63 -8.64 -0.16 -13.38
CA LEU A 63 -8.07 1.16 -13.11
C LEU A 63 -8.19 2.11 -14.30
N LYS A 64 -7.99 1.62 -15.54
CA LYS A 64 -8.16 2.41 -16.77
C LYS A 64 -9.56 3.00 -16.93
N LYS A 65 -10.59 2.42 -16.32
CA LYS A 65 -11.97 2.97 -16.35
C LYS A 65 -12.11 4.25 -15.50
N SER A 66 -11.18 4.51 -14.57
CA SER A 66 -11.16 5.74 -13.79
C SER A 66 -10.41 6.83 -14.54
N LYS A 67 -11.09 7.94 -14.88
CA LYS A 67 -10.48 9.11 -15.56
C LYS A 67 -9.19 9.59 -14.88
N PHE A 68 -9.18 9.63 -13.55
CA PHE A 68 -8.01 10.05 -12.77
C PHE A 68 -6.84 9.06 -12.86
N ARG A 69 -7.10 7.75 -12.81
CA ARG A 69 -6.02 6.75 -12.89
C ARG A 69 -5.50 6.58 -14.31
N ALA A 70 -6.39 6.73 -15.30
CA ALA A 70 -6.05 6.68 -16.71
C ALA A 70 -5.24 7.88 -17.21
N SER A 71 -5.22 9.01 -16.48
CA SER A 71 -4.46 10.19 -16.90
C SER A 71 -2.96 10.11 -16.63
N PHE A 72 -2.49 9.08 -15.90
CA PHE A 72 -1.08 8.91 -15.61
C PHE A 72 -0.36 8.21 -16.75
N HIS A 73 0.71 8.84 -17.24
CA HIS A 73 1.58 8.31 -18.29
C HIS A 73 3.03 8.64 -17.98
N LEU A 74 3.95 7.78 -18.41
CA LEU A 74 5.38 8.10 -18.34
C LEU A 74 5.72 9.20 -19.35
N SER A 75 6.49 10.22 -18.96
CA SER A 75 7.01 11.16 -19.94
C SER A 75 8.14 10.51 -20.75
N ARG A 76 8.55 11.10 -21.88
CA ARG A 76 9.67 10.55 -22.66
C ARG A 76 10.95 10.42 -21.80
N ILE A 77 11.27 11.46 -21.03
CA ILE A 77 12.42 11.48 -20.10
C ILE A 77 12.33 10.33 -19.08
N LEU A 78 11.14 10.07 -18.53
CA LEU A 78 10.95 8.97 -17.57
C LEU A 78 11.02 7.60 -18.23
N ARG A 79 10.68 7.48 -19.52
CA ARG A 79 10.86 6.24 -20.30
C ARG A 79 12.34 6.00 -20.59
N GLU A 80 13.05 7.02 -21.09
CA GLU A 80 14.51 6.97 -21.32
C GLU A 80 15.24 6.56 -20.04
N TYR A 81 14.92 7.17 -18.89
CA TYR A 81 15.47 6.78 -17.59
C TYR A 81 15.12 5.33 -17.20
N ALA A 82 13.87 4.90 -17.42
CA ALA A 82 13.44 3.54 -17.12
C ALA A 82 14.15 2.49 -18.01
N GLU A 83 14.44 2.83 -19.27
CA GLU A 83 15.20 2.01 -20.20
C GLU A 83 16.68 1.94 -19.80
N GLU A 84 17.29 3.09 -19.49
CA GLU A 84 18.69 3.20 -19.08
C GLU A 84 18.99 2.39 -17.80
N LYS A 85 18.14 2.51 -16.77
CA LYS A 85 18.33 1.80 -15.50
C LYS A 85 17.97 0.31 -15.60
N GLY A 86 17.02 -0.03 -16.47
CA GLY A 86 16.54 -1.39 -16.65
C GLY A 86 15.64 -1.92 -15.52
N PRO A 87 15.04 -3.10 -15.73
CA PRO A 87 13.99 -3.63 -14.86
C PRO A 87 14.46 -3.97 -13.44
N ALA A 88 15.70 -4.43 -13.27
CA ALA A 88 16.24 -4.81 -11.97
C ALA A 88 16.36 -3.60 -11.03
N ARG A 89 16.93 -2.48 -11.50
CA ARG A 89 17.02 -1.26 -10.69
C ARG A 89 15.66 -0.63 -10.42
N LEU A 90 14.75 -0.64 -11.39
CA LEU A 90 13.38 -0.19 -11.13
C LEU A 90 12.67 -1.04 -10.06
N GLN A 91 12.95 -2.34 -10.00
CA GLN A 91 12.42 -3.22 -8.97
C GLN A 91 12.99 -2.88 -7.59
N GLU A 92 14.29 -2.62 -7.48
CA GLU A 92 14.93 -2.19 -6.24
C GLU A 92 14.37 -0.85 -5.74
N HIS A 93 14.26 0.15 -6.64
CA HIS A 93 13.67 1.45 -6.29
C HIS A 93 12.22 1.28 -5.82
N ALA A 94 11.44 0.44 -6.51
CA ALA A 94 10.08 0.15 -6.09
C ALA A 94 10.02 -0.52 -4.71
N ALA A 95 10.90 -1.49 -4.45
CA ALA A 95 10.98 -2.14 -3.14
C ALA A 95 11.29 -1.13 -2.03
N ALA A 96 12.31 -0.30 -2.22
CA ALA A 96 12.70 0.72 -1.26
C ALA A 96 11.58 1.73 -1.00
N PHE A 97 10.92 2.25 -2.05
CA PHE A 97 9.81 3.19 -1.87
C PHE A 97 8.59 2.57 -1.18
N ILE A 98 8.26 1.32 -1.48
CA ILE A 98 7.16 0.61 -0.80
C ILE A 98 7.52 0.39 0.67
N GLN A 99 8.73 -0.07 0.95
CA GLN A 99 9.19 -0.34 2.30
C GLN A 99 9.21 0.93 3.16
N GLU A 100 9.75 2.02 2.64
CA GLU A 100 9.91 3.26 3.40
C GLU A 100 8.56 4.00 3.58
N ARG A 101 7.76 4.10 2.52
CA ARG A 101 6.61 5.03 2.47
C ARG A 101 5.25 4.39 2.67
N LEU A 102 5.15 3.07 2.47
CA LEU A 102 3.87 2.36 2.48
C LEU A 102 3.84 1.20 3.45
N ALA A 103 4.95 0.53 3.75
CA ALA A 103 4.96 -0.62 4.64
C ALA A 103 4.64 -0.33 6.11
N PRO A 104 5.04 0.81 6.72
CA PRO A 104 4.73 1.08 8.13
C PRO A 104 3.23 1.09 8.43
N ALA A 105 2.85 0.61 9.62
CA ALA A 105 1.45 0.59 10.05
C ALA A 105 0.85 1.99 10.16
N PHE A 106 1.65 2.95 10.62
CA PHE A 106 1.29 4.35 10.77
C PHE A 106 2.19 5.21 9.89
N ILE A 107 1.58 6.02 9.02
CA ILE A 107 2.27 6.92 8.09
C ILE A 107 1.75 8.34 8.40
N PRO A 108 2.58 9.24 8.95
CA PRO A 108 2.14 10.58 9.39
C PRO A 108 1.48 11.41 8.28
N ASN A 109 1.93 11.25 7.04
CA ASN A 109 1.45 11.98 5.87
C ASN A 109 0.70 11.07 4.87
N ASP A 110 -0.06 10.08 5.34
CA ASP A 110 -0.84 9.19 4.45
C ASP A 110 -1.79 9.99 3.54
N GLY A 111 -1.74 9.68 2.24
CA GLY A 111 -2.39 10.44 1.17
C GLY A 111 -1.47 11.42 0.46
N LYS A 112 -0.34 11.79 1.06
CA LYS A 112 0.65 12.73 0.50
C LYS A 112 2.09 12.18 0.48
N GLN A 113 2.29 10.92 0.88
CA GLN A 113 3.62 10.31 0.98
C GLN A 113 4.29 10.06 -0.38
N THR A 114 3.52 9.94 -1.45
CA THR A 114 4.03 9.62 -2.79
C THR A 114 3.98 10.85 -3.69
N PRO A 115 5.14 11.40 -4.11
CA PRO A 115 5.19 12.51 -5.06
C PRO A 115 4.44 12.20 -6.36
N LEU A 116 3.90 13.21 -7.04
CA LEU A 116 3.19 13.02 -8.32
C LEU A 116 4.11 12.97 -9.54
N LYS A 117 5.39 13.33 -9.38
CA LYS A 117 6.40 13.47 -10.45
C LYS A 117 7.78 13.10 -9.91
N GLY A 118 8.75 12.98 -10.81
CA GLY A 118 10.16 12.82 -10.46
C GLY A 118 10.70 11.42 -10.74
N HIS A 119 9.94 10.35 -10.50
CA HIS A 119 10.43 8.98 -10.71
C HIS A 119 9.35 8.11 -11.39
N PRO A 120 9.70 7.20 -12.33
CA PRO A 120 8.72 6.35 -13.01
C PRO A 120 7.86 5.52 -12.03
N VAL A 121 8.46 5.03 -10.95
CA VAL A 121 7.74 4.30 -9.89
C VAL A 121 6.66 5.15 -9.21
N PHE A 122 6.88 6.46 -9.00
CA PHE A 122 5.85 7.31 -8.39
C PHE A 122 4.64 7.46 -9.31
N ILE A 123 4.88 7.65 -10.61
CA ILE A 123 3.82 7.68 -11.61
C ILE A 123 3.05 6.34 -11.60
N ALA A 124 3.78 5.22 -11.54
CA ALA A 124 3.19 3.89 -11.47
C ALA A 124 2.34 3.70 -10.20
N GLN A 125 2.80 4.18 -9.04
CA GLN A 125 2.05 4.10 -7.78
C GLN A 125 0.72 4.86 -7.86
N HIS A 126 0.70 6.03 -8.51
CA HIS A 126 -0.54 6.76 -8.74
C HIS A 126 -1.42 6.08 -9.79
N ALA A 127 -0.88 5.60 -10.90
CA ALA A 127 -1.66 4.88 -11.91
C ALA A 127 -2.30 3.61 -11.34
N CYS A 128 -1.55 2.87 -10.53
CA CYS A 128 -1.95 1.61 -9.92
C CYS A 128 -2.72 1.75 -8.61
N ALA A 129 -3.09 2.96 -8.17
CA ALA A 129 -3.74 3.17 -6.88
C ALA A 129 -2.99 2.53 -5.68
N CYS A 130 -1.66 2.56 -5.75
CA CYS A 130 -0.75 2.09 -4.70
C CYS A 130 -0.01 3.26 -4.03
N CYS A 131 -0.49 4.50 -4.16
CA CYS A 131 0.19 5.69 -3.65
C CYS A 131 -0.07 6.02 -2.18
N CYS A 132 -1.11 5.45 -1.57
CA CYS A 132 -1.42 5.61 -0.14
C CYS A 132 -2.25 4.45 0.43
N ARG A 133 -2.36 4.35 1.76
CA ARG A 133 -3.16 3.30 2.41
C ARG A 133 -4.64 3.42 2.09
N GLY A 134 -5.15 4.64 1.91
CA GLY A 134 -6.50 4.88 1.40
C GLY A 134 -6.77 4.25 0.04
N CYS A 135 -5.80 4.34 -0.88
CA CYS A 135 -5.94 3.74 -2.20
C CYS A 135 -5.84 2.21 -2.13
N LEU A 136 -4.89 1.69 -1.36
CA LEU A 136 -4.74 0.25 -1.15
C LEU A 136 -6.00 -0.39 -0.55
N TYR A 137 -6.61 0.27 0.43
CA TYR A 137 -7.87 -0.17 1.02
C TYR A 137 -9.03 -0.17 0.00
N LYS A 138 -9.18 0.91 -0.77
CA LYS A 138 -10.29 1.06 -1.73
C LYS A 138 -10.20 0.10 -2.91
N TRP A 139 -9.00 -0.15 -3.42
CA TRP A 139 -8.80 -0.91 -4.67
C TRP A 139 -8.43 -2.37 -4.43
N TYR A 140 -7.70 -2.67 -3.37
CA TYR A 140 -7.16 -3.99 -3.08
C TYR A 140 -7.68 -4.58 -1.77
N HIS A 141 -8.50 -3.84 -1.01
CA HIS A 141 -9.03 -4.28 0.28
C HIS A 141 -7.95 -4.61 1.32
N ILE A 142 -6.77 -4.00 1.19
CA ILE A 142 -5.71 -4.09 2.21
C ILE A 142 -6.10 -3.14 3.36
N PRO A 143 -6.31 -3.63 4.58
CA PRO A 143 -6.73 -2.81 5.70
C PRO A 143 -5.66 -1.77 6.07
N LYS A 144 -6.13 -0.62 6.55
CA LYS A 144 -5.28 0.43 7.12
C LYS A 144 -4.78 0.02 8.51
N ASN A 145 -3.83 0.80 9.03
CA ASN A 145 -3.35 0.69 10.42
C ASN A 145 -2.66 -0.64 10.75
N ARG A 146 -2.14 -1.34 9.72
CA ARG A 146 -1.26 -2.49 9.90
C ARG A 146 -0.11 -2.44 8.91
N GLU A 147 0.99 -3.08 9.28
CA GLU A 147 2.13 -3.21 8.39
C GLU A 147 1.76 -4.01 7.14
N LEU A 148 2.36 -3.65 6.00
CA LEU A 148 2.26 -4.46 4.79
C LEU A 148 3.09 -5.72 4.97
N SER A 149 2.46 -6.88 4.77
CA SER A 149 3.20 -8.14 4.74
C SER A 149 4.17 -8.18 3.56
N ALA A 150 5.25 -8.95 3.68
CA ALA A 150 6.21 -9.14 2.60
C ALA A 150 5.54 -9.62 1.30
N LYS A 151 4.48 -10.45 1.40
CA LYS A 151 3.70 -10.89 0.25
C LYS A 151 2.98 -9.74 -0.45
N GLU A 152 2.31 -8.87 0.32
CA GLU A 152 1.62 -7.70 -0.25
C GLU A 152 2.59 -6.72 -0.89
N GLN A 153 3.74 -6.47 -0.26
CA GLN A 153 4.77 -5.62 -0.84
C GLN A 153 5.26 -6.18 -2.19
N LYS A 154 5.58 -7.47 -2.26
CA LYS A 154 5.96 -8.15 -3.52
C LYS A 154 4.89 -8.04 -4.59
N GLN A 155 3.62 -8.20 -4.24
CA GLN A 155 2.50 -8.08 -5.17
C GLN A 155 2.34 -6.66 -5.71
N ILE A 156 2.47 -5.66 -4.84
CA ILE A 156 2.44 -4.25 -5.24
C ILE A 156 3.60 -3.96 -6.20
N ILE A 157 4.83 -4.38 -5.86
CA ILE A 157 6.01 -4.17 -6.71
C ILE A 157 5.81 -4.82 -8.09
N ALA A 158 5.34 -6.07 -8.15
CA ALA A 158 5.07 -6.77 -9.40
C ALA A 158 4.03 -6.05 -10.27
N LEU A 159 2.97 -5.52 -9.66
CA LEU A 159 1.96 -4.73 -10.35
C LEU A 159 2.55 -3.43 -10.94
N LEU A 160 3.38 -2.71 -10.17
CA LEU A 160 4.03 -1.48 -10.61
C LEU A 160 4.95 -1.72 -11.80
N LEU A 161 5.80 -2.76 -11.71
CA LEU A 161 6.70 -3.15 -12.80
C LEU A 161 5.94 -3.53 -14.07
N LYS A 162 4.83 -4.28 -13.92
CA LYS A 162 3.98 -4.65 -15.05
C LYS A 162 3.37 -3.42 -15.72
N TRP A 163 2.85 -2.47 -14.93
CA TRP A 163 2.31 -1.23 -15.49
C TRP A 163 3.38 -0.40 -16.22
N MET A 164 4.57 -0.24 -15.63
CA MET A 164 5.66 0.51 -16.27
C MET A 164 6.08 -0.13 -17.60
N ARG A 165 6.21 -1.46 -17.64
CA ARG A 165 6.49 -2.19 -18.88
C ARG A 165 5.43 -1.94 -19.95
N GLN A 166 4.15 -1.97 -19.59
CA GLN A 166 3.06 -1.66 -20.53
C GLN A 166 3.11 -0.21 -21.02
N GLU A 167 3.43 0.75 -20.17
CA GLU A 167 3.57 2.15 -20.59
C GLU A 167 4.76 2.38 -21.51
N MET A 168 5.88 1.69 -21.29
CA MET A 168 7.05 1.77 -22.15
C MET A 168 6.77 1.20 -23.56
N GLN A 169 5.89 0.20 -23.66
CA GLN A 169 5.49 -0.41 -24.94
C GLN A 169 4.40 0.35 -25.70
N LYS A 170 3.76 1.35 -25.09
CA LYS A 170 2.73 2.14 -25.76
C LYS A 170 3.35 3.27 -26.56
N ASP A 171 2.82 3.47 -27.77
CA ASP A 171 3.10 4.66 -28.56
C ASP A 171 2.77 5.93 -27.75
N LEU A 172 3.67 6.91 -27.77
CA LEU A 172 3.48 8.15 -27.02
C LEU A 172 2.23 8.89 -27.53
N PRO A 173 1.29 9.29 -26.65
CA PRO A 173 0.12 10.05 -27.09
C PRO A 173 0.55 11.40 -27.69
N PRO A 174 -0.10 11.89 -28.78
CA PRO A 174 0.28 13.12 -29.48
C PRO A 174 0.33 14.38 -28.59
N SER A 175 -0.40 14.41 -27.48
CA SER A 175 -0.41 15.52 -26.52
C SER A 175 0.93 15.71 -25.82
N LEU A 176 1.68 14.62 -25.57
CA LEU A 176 3.02 14.69 -25.00
C LEU A 176 4.06 15.14 -26.04
N ASN A 177 3.83 14.82 -27.33
CA ASN A 177 4.68 15.27 -28.44
C ASN A 177 4.68 16.79 -28.62
N ARG A 178 3.62 17.51 -28.21
CA ARG A 178 3.54 18.97 -28.33
C ARG A 178 4.46 19.71 -27.36
N GLN A 179 4.66 19.16 -26.16
CA GLN A 179 5.60 19.72 -25.16
C GLN A 179 7.08 19.58 -25.58
N ILE A 180 7.38 18.69 -26.54
CA ILE A 180 8.73 18.42 -27.04
C ILE A 180 9.25 19.56 -27.94
N LYS A 181 8.39 20.24 -28.70
CA LYS A 181 8.83 21.37 -29.55
C LYS A 181 9.25 22.59 -28.72
N ALA A 182 8.69 22.76 -27.53
CA ALA A 182 8.99 23.89 -26.65
C ALA A 182 10.25 23.68 -25.78
N THR A 183 10.54 22.44 -25.36
CA THR A 183 11.68 22.13 -24.46
C THR A 183 13.00 21.90 -25.18
N LYS A 184 12.99 21.56 -26.48
CA LYS A 184 14.21 21.42 -27.29
C LYS A 184 15.05 22.70 -27.40
N ASN A 185 14.46 23.88 -27.14
CA ASN A 185 15.21 25.15 -27.14
C ASN A 185 15.87 25.49 -25.78
N LYS A 186 15.75 24.68 -24.72
CA LYS A 186 16.21 25.12 -23.37
C LYS A 186 17.05 24.15 -22.52
N ALA A 187 17.28 22.89 -22.87
CA ALA A 187 17.96 21.99 -21.92
C ALA A 187 19.05 21.10 -22.54
N LYS A 188 20.28 21.64 -22.57
CA LYS A 188 21.48 20.91 -22.16
C LYS A 188 21.46 20.82 -20.63
N SER A 189 20.81 19.81 -20.06
CA SER A 189 21.09 19.35 -18.69
C SER A 189 20.50 17.96 -18.49
N SER A 190 21.39 17.02 -18.17
CA SER A 190 21.15 15.60 -17.93
C SER A 190 20.28 15.37 -16.68
N PRO A 191 19.51 14.27 -16.57
CA PRO A 191 18.67 13.99 -15.40
C PRO A 191 19.51 13.45 -14.23
N GLU A 192 20.47 14.23 -13.72
CA GLU A 192 21.30 13.85 -12.57
C GLU A 192 20.52 13.78 -11.24
N ASN A 193 19.29 14.29 -11.18
CA ASN A 193 18.50 14.41 -9.95
C ASN A 193 17.40 13.35 -9.80
N LEU A 194 17.47 12.26 -10.58
CA LEU A 194 16.45 11.20 -10.56
C LEU A 194 16.82 9.98 -9.70
N ASP A 195 18.11 9.81 -9.38
CA ASP A 195 18.57 8.79 -8.43
C ASP A 195 18.49 9.35 -7.01
N LEU A 196 17.35 9.14 -6.35
CA LEU A 196 17.16 9.41 -4.92
C LEU A 196 17.92 8.42 -4.01
N PHE A 197 18.76 7.55 -4.59
CA PHE A 197 19.46 6.45 -3.92
C PHE A 197 20.99 6.52 -4.06
N ARG A 198 21.56 7.72 -4.29
CA ARG A 198 23.02 7.93 -4.32
C ARG A 198 23.60 8.03 -2.91
#